data_AF-A0A4Z0YSL3-F1
#
_entry.id   AF-A0A4Z0YSL3-F1
#
_cell.length_a   1.000
_cell.length_b   1.000
_cell.length_c   1.000
_cell.angle_alpha   90.00
_cell.angle_beta   90.00
_cell.angle_gamma   90.00
#
_symmetry.space_group_name_H-M   'P 1'
#
loop_
_entity.id
_entity.type
_entity.pdbx_description
1 polymer ?
#
loop_
_entity_poly.entity_id
_entity_poly.type
_entity_poly.pdbx_seq_one_letter_code
_entity_poly.pdbx_strand_id
1 'polypeptide(L)'
;MLRKNARARRDFLYRKAILLQNAEVSERRSKLRAALASGRPLDPNIANDKALRNDFQYDESAQDRSAQEELELDDEYQHLSGLVDPRVLITTSRDPSTRLQAFSKEIRLLLPTGIRLNRGGTILPELIKSAQSAGLSDIMLLHEHRGQPTGLTLSHLPFGPTVSFSLHNVVLRHDIPNTIRGTVSESYPFFDAVG
;
A
#
# COMPACT_ATOMS: atom_id res chain seq x y z
N MET A 1 -12.99 17.74 3.65
CA MET A 1 -12.29 16.47 3.39
C MET A 1 -11.04 16.64 2.51
N LEU A 2 -11.13 17.21 1.30
CA LEU A 2 -9.98 17.36 0.38
C LEU A 2 -8.75 18.07 0.98
N ARG A 3 -8.95 19.17 1.71
CA ARG A 3 -7.85 19.88 2.40
C ARG A 3 -7.17 19.05 3.50
N LYS A 4 -7.93 18.16 4.16
CA LYS A 4 -7.40 17.26 5.21
C LYS A 4 -6.47 16.23 4.57
N ASN A 5 -6.88 15.57 3.48
CA ASN A 5 -6.06 14.58 2.78
C ASN A 5 -4.78 15.21 2.20
N ALA A 6 -4.89 16.40 1.59
CA ALA A 6 -3.74 17.12 1.05
C ALA A 6 -2.75 17.59 2.15
N ARG A 7 -3.25 17.90 3.35
CA ARG A 7 -2.40 18.18 4.52
C ARG A 7 -1.74 16.90 5.03
N ALA A 8 -2.51 15.85 5.29
CA ALA A 8 -2.00 14.57 5.78
C ALA A 8 -0.90 13.99 4.86
N ARG A 9 -1.08 14.09 3.53
CA ARG A 9 -0.04 13.70 2.56
C ARG A 9 1.25 14.52 2.70
N ARG A 10 1.15 15.84 2.89
CA ARG A 10 2.34 16.69 3.08
C ARG A 10 3.04 16.36 4.39
N ASP A 11 2.27 16.16 5.45
CA ASP A 11 2.79 15.78 6.77
C ASP A 11 3.48 14.41 6.71
N PHE A 12 2.92 13.45 5.97
CA PHE A 12 3.54 12.14 5.71
C PHE A 12 4.88 12.26 4.96
N LEU A 13 4.90 12.98 3.84
CA LEU A 13 6.14 13.18 3.06
C LEU A 13 7.22 13.90 3.87
N TYR A 14 6.83 14.87 4.70
CA TYR A 14 7.74 15.58 5.57
C TYR A 14 8.34 14.67 6.65
N ARG A 15 7.52 13.82 7.30
CA ARG A 15 8.00 12.80 8.25
C ARG A 15 8.98 11.84 7.61
N LYS A 16 8.65 11.33 6.42
CA LYS A 16 9.53 10.44 5.64
C LYS A 16 10.87 11.10 5.29
N ALA A 17 10.86 12.38 4.94
CA ALA A 17 12.09 13.13 4.65
C ALA A 17 12.96 13.33 5.91
N ILE A 18 12.36 13.66 7.05
CA ILE A 18 13.08 13.78 8.33
C ILE A 18 13.69 12.44 8.72
N LEU A 19 12.94 11.34 8.59
CA LEU A 19 13.42 10.01 8.91
C LEU A 19 14.67 9.67 8.09
N LEU A 20 14.63 9.90 6.77
CA LEU A 20 15.78 9.69 5.90
C LEU A 20 16.98 10.57 6.27
N GLN A 21 16.76 11.83 6.62
CA GLN A 21 17.84 12.72 7.08
C GLN A 21 18.44 12.25 8.41
N ASN A 22 17.59 11.74 9.31
CA ASN A 22 17.99 11.25 10.62
C ASN A 22 18.58 9.84 10.57
N ALA A 23 18.46 9.11 9.45
CA ALA A 23 18.97 7.75 9.30
C ALA A 23 20.48 7.67 9.57
N GLU A 24 21.27 8.61 9.04
CA GLU A 24 22.72 8.66 9.29
C GLU A 24 23.04 8.93 10.77
N VAL A 25 22.26 9.81 11.41
CA VAL A 25 22.42 10.13 12.83
C VAL A 25 22.05 8.90 13.67
N SER A 26 20.97 8.20 13.34
CA SER A 26 20.54 6.97 13.98
C SER A 26 21.60 5.87 13.87
N GLU A 27 22.23 5.71 12.71
CA GLU A 27 23.32 4.74 12.53
C GLU A 27 24.55 5.07 13.41
N ARG A 28 24.89 6.35 13.57
CA ARG A 28 25.96 6.76 14.49
C ARG A 28 25.58 6.51 15.94
N ARG A 29 24.31 6.71 16.30
CA ARG A 29 23.77 6.45 17.65
C ARG A 29 23.75 4.95 17.98
N SER A 30 23.35 4.09 17.05
CA SER A 30 23.35 2.63 17.26
C SER A 30 24.77 2.10 17.49
N LYS A 31 25.76 2.61 16.73
CA LYS A 31 27.19 2.32 16.96
C LYS A 31 27.66 2.77 18.34
N LEU A 32 27.27 3.97 18.78
CA LEU A 32 27.59 4.47 20.11
C LEU A 32 26.98 3.59 21.21
N ARG A 33 25.69 3.21 21.08
CA ARG A 33 25.00 2.30 22.00
C ARG A 33 25.68 0.94 22.09
N ALA A 34 26.01 0.35 20.93
CA ALA A 34 26.69 -0.94 20.86
C ALA A 34 28.11 -0.90 21.47
N ALA A 35 28.84 0.20 21.27
CA ALA A 35 30.16 0.41 21.88
C ALA A 35 30.07 0.56 23.41
N LEU A 36 29.06 1.28 23.93
CA LEU A 36 28.82 1.40 25.37
C LEU A 36 28.46 0.06 26.00
N ALA A 37 27.65 -0.76 25.32
CA ALA A 37 27.27 -2.08 25.82
C ALA A 37 28.43 -3.10 25.79
N SER A 38 29.26 -3.06 24.75
CA SER A 38 30.36 -4.03 24.54
C SER A 38 31.72 -3.59 25.11
N GLY A 39 31.86 -2.32 25.49
CA GLY A 39 33.13 -1.72 25.91
C GLY A 39 34.19 -1.61 24.82
N ARG A 40 33.83 -1.81 23.55
CA ARG A 40 34.77 -1.77 22.41
C ARG A 40 35.08 -0.32 22.02
N PRO A 41 36.30 -0.03 21.52
CA PRO A 41 36.64 1.30 21.04
C PRO A 41 35.78 1.68 19.81
N LEU A 42 35.30 2.92 19.80
CA LEU A 42 34.50 3.52 18.75
C LEU A 42 35.37 4.42 17.84
N ASP A 43 34.92 4.66 16.62
CA ASP A 43 35.54 5.65 15.72
C ASP A 43 35.66 7.02 16.41
N PRO A 44 36.86 7.66 16.41
CA PRO A 44 37.08 8.99 16.99
C PRO A 44 36.11 10.07 16.51
N ASN A 45 35.63 9.98 15.27
CA ASN A 45 34.68 10.95 14.70
C ASN A 45 33.32 10.90 15.41
N ILE A 46 32.87 9.69 15.78
CA ILE A 46 31.61 9.48 16.51
C ILE A 46 31.84 9.72 18.01
N ALA A 47 32.98 9.25 18.52
CA ALA A 47 33.31 9.42 19.93
C ALA A 47 33.42 10.89 20.31
N ASN A 48 34.04 11.76 19.51
CA ASN A 48 34.27 13.15 19.88
C ASN A 48 33.11 14.10 19.55
N ASP A 49 32.00 13.59 18.99
CA ASP A 49 30.82 14.40 18.69
C ASP A 49 30.05 14.74 19.98
N LYS A 50 30.19 15.99 20.43
CA LYS A 50 29.53 16.49 21.65
C LYS A 50 28.02 16.63 21.48
N ALA A 51 27.56 16.97 20.29
CA ALA A 51 26.12 17.13 20.02
C ALA A 51 25.43 15.76 20.08
N LEU A 52 26.02 14.76 19.41
CA LEU A 52 25.53 13.39 19.41
C LEU A 52 25.40 12.82 20.82
N ARG A 53 26.38 13.05 21.69
CA ARG A 53 26.38 12.56 23.08
C ARG A 53 25.31 13.23 23.94
N ASN A 54 25.08 14.53 23.76
CA ASN A 54 24.05 15.24 24.50
C ASN A 54 22.66 14.75 24.09
N ASP A 55 22.43 14.59 22.78
CA ASP A 55 21.15 14.10 22.27
C ASP A 55 20.91 12.63 22.66
N PHE A 56 21.96 11.81 22.66
CA PHE A 56 21.88 10.39 23.03
C PHE A 56 21.32 10.17 24.44
N GLN A 57 21.56 11.08 25.38
CA GLN A 57 21.01 10.99 26.74
C GLN A 57 19.47 11.02 26.75
N TYR A 58 18.86 11.73 25.81
CA TYR A 58 17.41 11.83 25.68
C TYR A 58 16.83 10.65 24.88
N ASP A 59 17.58 10.15 23.90
CA ASP A 59 17.14 9.11 22.97
C ASP A 59 17.57 7.68 23.40
N GLU A 60 18.15 7.52 24.59
CA GLU A 60 18.65 6.22 25.08
C GLU A 60 17.53 5.16 25.16
N SER A 61 16.32 5.58 25.53
CA SER A 61 15.14 4.72 25.65
C SER A 61 14.44 4.40 24.32
N ALA A 62 14.83 5.06 23.22
CA ALA A 62 14.30 4.74 21.90
C ALA A 62 14.76 3.34 21.46
N GLN A 63 13.86 2.59 20.84
CA GLN A 63 14.20 1.27 20.30
C GLN A 63 15.27 1.41 19.22
N ASP A 64 16.26 0.52 19.23
CA ASP A 64 17.34 0.50 18.24
C ASP A 64 16.85 -0.12 16.94
N ARG A 65 16.06 0.67 16.19
CA ARG A 65 15.49 0.27 14.90
C ARG A 65 16.34 0.84 13.79
N SER A 66 16.58 0.04 12.76
CA SER A 66 17.20 0.56 11.54
C SER A 66 16.26 1.57 10.87
N ALA A 67 16.82 2.50 10.10
CA ALA A 67 15.99 3.44 9.33
C ALA A 67 15.02 2.70 8.38
N GLN A 68 15.41 1.52 7.89
CA GLN A 68 14.56 0.67 7.07
C GLN A 68 13.36 0.12 7.86
N GLU A 69 13.58 -0.38 9.08
CA GLU A 69 12.51 -0.82 9.97
C GLU A 69 11.57 0.34 10.35
N GLU A 70 12.11 1.52 10.65
CA GLU A 70 11.28 2.70 10.93
C GLU A 70 10.44 3.13 9.72
N LEU A 71 11.00 3.02 8.51
CA LEU A 71 10.25 3.27 7.27
C LEU A 71 9.15 2.25 7.03
N GLU A 72 9.40 0.97 7.34
CA GLU A 72 8.37 -0.08 7.28
C GLU A 72 7.26 0.18 8.29
N LEU A 73 7.58 0.81 9.42
CA LEU A 73 6.64 1.18 10.48
C LEU A 73 5.81 2.44 10.19
N ASP A 74 6.37 3.45 9.53
CA ASP A 74 5.61 4.64 9.09
C ASP A 74 5.17 4.48 7.62
N ASP A 75 4.44 3.40 7.36
CA ASP A 75 3.92 3.04 6.02
C ASP A 75 2.43 3.38 5.87
N GLU A 76 1.99 3.59 4.63
CA GLU A 76 0.63 4.03 4.31
C GLU A 76 -0.45 3.03 4.76
N TYR A 77 -0.09 1.77 4.97
CA TYR A 77 -0.98 0.67 5.34
C TYR A 77 -1.11 0.42 6.84
N GLN A 78 -0.12 0.86 7.64
CA GLN A 78 0.02 0.46 9.05
C GLN A 78 -1.17 0.88 9.92
N HIS A 79 -1.68 2.09 9.71
CA HIS A 79 -2.69 2.71 10.58
C HIS A 79 -4.02 1.93 10.66
N LEU A 80 -4.34 1.15 9.63
CA LEU A 80 -5.60 0.39 9.55
C LEU A 80 -5.38 -1.12 9.45
N SER A 81 -4.12 -1.56 9.41
CA SER A 81 -3.76 -2.97 9.29
C SER A 81 -4.31 -3.78 10.47
N GLY A 82 -5.04 -4.86 10.17
CA GLY A 82 -5.64 -5.75 11.17
C GLY A 82 -6.81 -5.17 11.99
N LEU A 83 -7.16 -3.89 11.80
CA LEU A 83 -8.23 -3.22 12.53
C LEU A 83 -9.52 -3.09 11.71
N VAL A 84 -9.38 -2.81 10.41
CA VAL A 84 -10.50 -2.55 9.51
C VAL A 84 -10.38 -3.41 8.27
N ASP A 85 -11.47 -4.11 7.93
CA ASP A 85 -11.53 -4.89 6.70
C ASP A 85 -11.40 -3.96 5.47
N PRO A 86 -10.46 -4.23 4.55
CA PRO A 86 -10.26 -3.39 3.38
C PRO A 86 -11.49 -3.46 2.47
N ARG A 87 -11.92 -2.32 1.93
CA ARG A 87 -13.05 -2.22 1.01
C ARG A 87 -12.54 -1.77 -0.34
N VAL A 88 -12.43 -2.73 -1.27
CA VAL A 88 -11.84 -2.52 -2.59
C VAL A 88 -12.92 -2.21 -3.62
N LEU A 89 -12.80 -1.07 -4.31
CA LEU A 89 -13.67 -0.70 -5.42
C LEU A 89 -13.11 -1.24 -6.74
N ILE A 90 -13.81 -2.16 -7.39
CA ILE A 90 -13.43 -2.70 -8.70
C ILE A 90 -14.25 -1.99 -9.77
N THR A 91 -13.54 -1.37 -10.71
CA THR A 91 -14.14 -0.71 -11.86
C THR A 91 -13.37 -1.02 -13.14
N THR A 92 -13.96 -0.68 -14.28
CA THR A 92 -13.39 -0.92 -15.60
C THR A 92 -12.94 0.38 -16.23
N SER A 93 -12.27 0.26 -17.39
CA SER A 93 -12.13 1.33 -18.36
C SER A 93 -13.49 1.85 -18.87
N ARG A 94 -13.45 2.97 -19.61
CA ARG A 94 -14.63 3.59 -20.21
C ARG A 94 -15.21 2.68 -21.30
N ASP A 95 -16.52 2.52 -21.31
CA ASP A 95 -17.27 1.70 -22.27
C ASP A 95 -16.72 0.25 -22.40
N PRO A 96 -16.78 -0.54 -21.31
CA PRO A 96 -16.19 -1.89 -21.27
C PRO A 96 -16.99 -2.89 -22.10
N SER A 97 -16.29 -3.82 -22.74
CA SER A 97 -16.87 -4.98 -23.40
C SER A 97 -17.59 -5.89 -22.41
N THR A 98 -18.50 -6.73 -22.92
CA THR A 98 -19.18 -7.75 -22.11
C THR A 98 -18.19 -8.71 -21.45
N ARG A 99 -17.06 -8.99 -22.12
CA ARG A 99 -16.01 -9.87 -21.62
C ARG A 99 -15.23 -9.23 -20.47
N LEU A 100 -14.91 -7.94 -20.53
CA LEU A 100 -14.31 -7.21 -19.41
C LEU A 100 -15.29 -7.03 -18.25
N GLN A 101 -16.58 -6.84 -18.53
CA GLN A 101 -17.60 -6.83 -17.47
C GLN A 101 -17.66 -8.18 -16.74
N ALA A 102 -17.61 -9.30 -17.47
CA ALA A 102 -17.54 -10.63 -16.88
C ALA A 102 -16.26 -10.81 -16.04
N PHE A 103 -15.10 -10.39 -16.56
CA PHE A 103 -13.83 -10.43 -15.82
C PHE A 103 -13.87 -9.58 -14.54
N SER A 104 -14.46 -8.39 -14.59
CA SER A 104 -14.62 -7.53 -13.40
C SER A 104 -15.48 -8.18 -12.31
N LYS A 105 -16.45 -9.03 -12.71
CA LYS A 105 -17.24 -9.83 -11.77
C LYS A 105 -16.42 -10.98 -11.17
N GLU A 106 -15.57 -11.63 -11.97
CA GLU A 106 -14.66 -12.67 -11.48
C GLU A 106 -13.67 -12.12 -10.44
N ILE A 107 -13.05 -10.97 -10.71
CA ILE A 107 -12.15 -10.30 -9.76
C ILE A 107 -12.90 -9.90 -8.48
N ARG A 108 -14.15 -9.45 -8.59
CA ARG A 108 -14.97 -9.17 -7.40
C ARG A 108 -15.24 -10.42 -6.57
N LEU A 109 -15.36 -11.59 -7.18
CA LEU A 109 -15.54 -12.84 -6.44
C LEU A 109 -14.24 -13.33 -5.81
N LEU A 110 -13.08 -12.91 -6.31
CA LEU A 110 -11.78 -13.21 -5.72
C LEU A 110 -11.56 -12.44 -4.41
N LEU A 111 -12.06 -11.20 -4.32
CA LEU A 111 -11.94 -10.35 -3.14
C LEU A 111 -13.27 -10.34 -2.35
N PRO A 112 -13.36 -10.98 -1.18
CA PRO A 112 -14.64 -11.16 -0.47
C PRO A 112 -15.30 -9.83 -0.08
N THR A 113 -14.50 -8.80 0.21
CA THR A 113 -14.95 -7.45 0.56
C THR A 113 -15.05 -6.50 -0.64
N GLY A 114 -14.83 -7.01 -1.86
CA GLY A 114 -14.79 -6.24 -3.09
C GLY A 114 -16.17 -5.77 -3.56
N ILE A 115 -16.24 -4.50 -3.96
CA ILE A 115 -17.45 -3.86 -4.50
C ILE A 115 -17.20 -3.53 -5.96
N ARG A 116 -18.05 -4.01 -6.86
CA ARG A 116 -17.96 -3.71 -8.30
C ARG A 116 -18.85 -2.52 -8.65
N LEU A 117 -18.31 -1.54 -9.37
CA LEU A 117 -19.06 -0.36 -9.85
C LEU A 117 -18.95 -0.20 -11.36
N ASN A 118 -20.11 -0.03 -12.00
CA ASN A 118 -20.21 0.27 -13.44
C ASN A 118 -19.64 1.65 -13.73
N ARG A 119 -18.65 1.73 -14.62
CA ARG A 119 -17.95 2.97 -14.92
C ARG A 119 -18.86 4.06 -15.51
N GLY A 120 -19.68 3.71 -16.51
CA GLY A 120 -20.56 4.64 -17.21
C GLY A 120 -19.84 5.90 -17.69
N GLY A 121 -20.50 7.05 -17.59
CA GLY A 121 -19.94 8.36 -17.94
C GLY A 121 -19.12 9.04 -16.82
N THR A 122 -18.84 8.36 -15.70
CA THR A 122 -18.12 8.98 -14.58
C THR A 122 -16.68 9.30 -14.96
N ILE A 123 -16.20 10.49 -14.60
CA ILE A 123 -14.79 10.87 -14.80
C ILE A 123 -13.94 10.35 -13.65
N LEU A 124 -12.66 10.05 -13.92
CA LEU A 124 -11.79 9.35 -12.96
C LEU A 124 -11.56 10.15 -11.67
N PRO A 125 -11.36 11.48 -11.72
CA PRO A 125 -11.23 12.27 -10.51
C PRO A 125 -12.48 12.25 -9.62
N GLU A 126 -13.67 12.21 -10.21
CA GLU A 126 -14.93 12.12 -9.45
C GLU A 126 -15.09 10.75 -8.81
N LEU A 127 -14.72 9.68 -9.52
CA LEU A 127 -14.75 8.34 -8.95
C LEU A 127 -13.82 8.23 -7.73
N ILE A 128 -12.60 8.76 -7.84
CA ILE A 128 -11.64 8.77 -6.73
C ILE A 128 -12.18 9.60 -5.56
N LYS A 129 -12.75 10.77 -5.81
CA LYS A 129 -13.37 11.60 -4.76
C LYS A 129 -14.52 10.85 -4.06
N SER A 130 -15.37 10.18 -4.83
CA SER A 130 -16.48 9.39 -4.31
C SER A 130 -15.97 8.22 -3.45
N ALA A 131 -14.95 7.50 -3.93
CA ALA A 131 -14.32 6.40 -3.20
C ALA A 131 -13.70 6.87 -1.88
N GLN A 132 -13.00 8.00 -1.90
CA GLN A 132 -12.44 8.62 -0.68
C GLN A 132 -13.55 9.04 0.29
N SER A 133 -14.64 9.65 -0.19
CA SER A 133 -15.76 10.05 0.69
C SER A 133 -16.51 8.86 1.28
N ALA A 134 -16.54 7.72 0.58
CA ALA A 134 -17.15 6.48 1.04
C ALA A 134 -16.25 5.65 1.97
N GLY A 135 -15.02 6.12 2.24
CA GLY A 135 -14.05 5.43 3.09
C GLY A 135 -13.57 4.11 2.50
N LEU A 136 -13.43 4.02 1.17
CA LEU A 136 -12.87 2.84 0.51
C LEU A 136 -11.35 2.82 0.68
N SER A 137 -10.78 1.64 0.91
CA SER A 137 -9.34 1.47 1.10
C SER A 137 -8.61 1.50 -0.23
N ASP A 138 -9.18 0.90 -1.28
CA ASP A 138 -8.49 0.69 -2.55
C ASP A 138 -9.44 0.87 -3.72
N ILE A 139 -8.86 1.26 -4.85
CA ILE A 139 -9.53 1.24 -6.15
C ILE A 139 -8.72 0.40 -7.12
N MET A 140 -9.40 -0.55 -7.77
CA MET A 140 -8.86 -1.40 -8.80
C MET A 140 -9.52 -1.08 -10.13
N LEU A 141 -8.72 -0.70 -11.12
CA LEU A 141 -9.16 -0.33 -12.45
C LEU A 141 -8.68 -1.36 -13.46
N LEU A 142 -9.61 -1.91 -14.23
CA LEU A 142 -9.35 -2.96 -15.22
C LEU A 142 -9.39 -2.42 -16.64
N HIS A 143 -8.36 -2.75 -17.42
CA HIS A 143 -8.21 -2.39 -18.82
C HIS A 143 -8.28 -3.63 -19.70
N GLU A 144 -8.77 -3.44 -20.92
CA GLU A 144 -8.82 -4.48 -21.94
C GLU A 144 -8.29 -3.98 -23.28
N HIS A 145 -7.94 -4.95 -24.12
CA HIS A 145 -7.74 -4.76 -25.53
C HIS A 145 -8.64 -5.75 -26.29
N ARG A 146 -9.61 -5.22 -27.05
CA ARG A 146 -10.52 -6.02 -27.90
C ARG A 146 -11.18 -7.20 -27.15
N GLY A 147 -11.70 -6.96 -25.94
CA GLY A 147 -12.35 -7.99 -25.13
C GLY A 147 -11.41 -8.76 -24.20
N GLN A 148 -10.09 -8.73 -24.42
CA GLN A 148 -9.13 -9.43 -23.57
C GLN A 148 -8.61 -8.49 -22.49
N PRO A 149 -8.71 -8.83 -21.19
CA PRO A 149 -8.10 -8.03 -20.13
C PRO A 149 -6.58 -7.97 -20.28
N THR A 150 -6.02 -6.76 -20.30
CA THR A 150 -4.58 -6.54 -20.53
C THR A 150 -3.93 -5.74 -19.42
N GLY A 151 -4.69 -5.06 -18.57
CA GLY A 151 -4.11 -4.21 -17.54
C GLY A 151 -4.96 -4.16 -16.28
N LEU A 152 -4.29 -4.07 -15.15
CA LEU A 152 -4.89 -3.90 -13.83
C LEU A 152 -4.10 -2.83 -13.09
N THR A 153 -4.78 -1.77 -12.67
CA THR A 153 -4.19 -0.72 -11.83
C THR A 153 -4.83 -0.76 -10.46
N LEU A 154 -4.04 -1.00 -9.43
CA LEU A 154 -4.46 -0.99 -8.03
C LEU A 154 -3.91 0.27 -7.36
N SER A 155 -4.78 1.10 -6.78
CA SER A 155 -4.38 2.31 -6.08
C SER A 155 -4.92 2.30 -4.66
N HIS A 156 -4.04 2.49 -3.68
CA HIS A 156 -4.42 2.61 -2.28
C HIS A 156 -4.85 4.04 -1.95
N LEU A 157 -5.99 4.19 -1.28
CA LEU A 157 -6.57 5.46 -0.86
C LEU A 157 -6.33 5.66 0.64
N PRO A 158 -6.22 6.92 1.12
CA PRO A 158 -6.50 8.18 0.42
C PRO A 158 -5.34 8.77 -0.38
N PHE A 159 -4.09 8.43 -0.08
CA PHE A 159 -2.90 8.95 -0.77
C PHE A 159 -1.78 7.90 -0.85
N GLY A 160 -2.15 6.62 -0.83
CA GLY A 160 -1.22 5.51 -0.91
C GLY A 160 -0.68 5.29 -2.33
N PRO A 161 0.18 4.27 -2.48
CA PRO A 161 0.84 3.99 -3.75
C PRO A 161 -0.13 3.43 -4.80
N THR A 162 0.32 3.45 -6.04
CA THR A 162 -0.38 2.86 -7.18
C THR A 162 0.53 1.87 -7.88
N VAL A 163 0.04 0.65 -8.07
CA VAL A 163 0.73 -0.40 -8.81
C VAL A 163 -0.06 -0.70 -10.08
N SER A 164 0.61 -0.72 -11.22
CA SER A 164 0.02 -1.08 -12.49
C SER A 164 0.65 -2.36 -13.01
N PHE A 165 -0.20 -3.33 -13.32
CA PHE A 165 0.16 -4.65 -13.82
C PHE A 165 -0.29 -4.78 -15.28
N SER A 166 0.58 -5.37 -16.10
CA SER A 166 0.21 -5.90 -17.41
C SER A 166 -0.23 -7.34 -17.24
N LEU A 167 -1.43 -7.66 -17.69
CA LEU A 167 -2.00 -9.00 -17.61
C LEU A 167 -1.69 -9.77 -18.90
N HIS A 168 -1.13 -10.95 -18.74
CA HIS A 168 -0.83 -11.88 -19.83
C HIS A 168 -1.43 -13.25 -19.51
N ASN A 169 -1.75 -14.02 -20.55
CA ASN A 169 -2.31 -15.37 -20.43
C ASN A 169 -3.58 -15.45 -19.56
N VAL A 170 -4.45 -14.45 -19.66
CA VAL A 170 -5.70 -14.38 -18.90
C VAL A 170 -6.70 -15.40 -19.47
N VAL A 171 -7.06 -16.39 -18.67
CA VAL A 171 -8.14 -17.33 -18.95
C VAL A 171 -9.31 -17.01 -18.04
N LEU A 172 -10.46 -16.64 -18.62
CA LEU A 172 -11.64 -16.28 -17.85
C LEU A 172 -12.36 -17.51 -17.34
N ARG A 173 -12.90 -17.42 -16.14
CA ARG A 173 -13.74 -18.48 -15.58
C ARG A 173 -14.97 -18.75 -16.45
N HIS A 174 -15.54 -17.71 -17.06
CA HIS A 174 -16.69 -17.83 -17.97
C HIS A 174 -16.37 -18.58 -19.28
N ASP A 175 -15.09 -18.70 -19.67
CA ASP A 175 -14.70 -19.43 -20.88
C ASP A 175 -14.61 -20.94 -20.65
N ILE A 176 -14.52 -21.36 -19.39
CA ILE A 176 -14.33 -22.77 -19.06
C ILE A 176 -15.70 -23.46 -19.08
N PRO A 177 -15.92 -24.48 -19.94
CA PRO A 177 -17.18 -25.21 -19.96
C PRO A 177 -17.42 -25.92 -18.62
N ASN A 178 -18.68 -25.98 -18.17
CA ASN A 178 -19.14 -26.60 -16.92
C ASN A 178 -18.74 -25.92 -15.58
N THR A 179 -17.98 -24.82 -15.57
CA THR A 179 -17.68 -24.07 -14.32
C THR A 179 -18.84 -23.18 -13.84
N ILE A 180 -19.80 -22.90 -14.73
CA ILE A 180 -21.00 -22.09 -14.47
C ILE A 180 -21.89 -22.73 -13.38
N ARG A 181 -21.71 -24.02 -13.05
CA ARG A 181 -22.57 -24.76 -12.12
C ARG A 181 -22.27 -24.54 -10.63
N GLY A 182 -21.20 -23.85 -10.25
CA GLY A 182 -20.85 -23.61 -8.85
C GLY A 182 -20.80 -22.12 -8.48
N THR A 183 -21.42 -21.74 -7.36
CA THR A 183 -21.14 -20.47 -6.69
C THR A 183 -19.73 -20.52 -6.12
N VAL A 184 -18.93 -19.47 -6.33
CA VAL A 184 -17.59 -19.36 -5.72
C VAL A 184 -17.75 -19.14 -4.23
N SER A 185 -16.89 -19.77 -3.41
CA SER A 185 -16.84 -19.47 -1.98
C SER A 185 -16.36 -18.03 -1.77
N GLU A 186 -17.13 -17.22 -1.06
CA GLU A 186 -16.74 -15.87 -0.63
C GLU A 186 -16.14 -15.86 0.79
N SER A 187 -15.62 -17.01 1.25
CA SER A 187 -14.86 -17.11 2.50
C SER A 187 -13.55 -16.32 2.41
N TYR A 188 -13.06 -15.81 3.55
CA TYR A 188 -11.73 -15.20 3.60
C TYR A 188 -10.65 -16.19 3.09
N PRO A 189 -9.94 -15.85 2.01
CA PRO A 189 -8.95 -16.75 1.42
C PRO A 189 -7.67 -16.76 2.26
N PHE A 190 -6.97 -17.89 2.25
CA PHE A 190 -5.57 -17.93 2.68
C PHE A 190 -4.69 -17.35 1.56
N PHE A 191 -3.65 -16.62 1.94
CA PHE A 191 -2.69 -16.05 1.01
C PHE A 191 -1.36 -16.78 1.15
N ASP A 192 -0.93 -17.44 0.07
CA ASP A 192 0.42 -18.00 -0.05
C ASP A 192 1.26 -17.06 -0.90
N ALA A 193 2.17 -16.32 -0.27
CA ALA A 193 3.18 -15.56 -0.98
C ALA A 193 4.35 -16.50 -1.29
N VAL A 194 4.42 -17.02 -2.51
CA VAL A 194 5.60 -17.71 -3.00
C VAL A 194 6.62 -16.64 -3.41
N GLY A 195 7.55 -16.34 -2.50
CA GLY A 195 8.72 -15.50 -2.75
C GLY A 195 9.84 -16.27 -3.43
#